data_AF-A0A9J6GWA4-F1
#
_entry.id   AF-A0A9J6GWA4-F1
#
_cell.length_a   1.000
_cell.length_b   1.000
_cell.length_c   1.000
_cell.angle_alpha   90.00
_cell.angle_beta   90.00
_cell.angle_gamma   90.00
#
_symmetry.space_group_name_H-M   'P 1'
#
loop_
_entity.id
_entity.type
_entity.pdbx_description
1 polymer ?
#
loop_
_entity_poly.entity_id
_entity_poly.type
_entity_poly.pdbx_seq_one_letter_code
_entity_poly.pdbx_strand_id
1 'polypeptide(L)' 'MASGNHEYTLAGFSEEVDRRPLVFVEPLPSAKVCSACGIVPKVLDLLPCGHFFCKQCYDQCEHSGQITCPLDGDTC' A
#
# COMPACT_ATOMS: atom_id res chain seq x y z
N MET A 1 -17.59 -21.73 -3.79
CA MET A 1 -16.16 -21.45 -3.60
C MET A 1 -15.99 -19.98 -3.87
N ALA A 2 -15.56 -19.19 -2.88
CA ALA A 2 -15.59 -17.73 -2.98
C ALA A 2 -14.65 -17.25 -4.09
N SER A 3 -15.23 -16.79 -5.18
CA SER A 3 -14.54 -16.08 -6.26
C SER A 3 -14.14 -14.70 -5.74
N GLY A 4 -13.11 -14.65 -4.90
CA GLY A 4 -12.43 -13.42 -4.55
C GLY A 4 -11.35 -13.20 -5.61
N ASN A 5 -11.57 -12.25 -6.49
CA ASN A 5 -10.56 -11.84 -7.46
C ASN A 5 -9.42 -11.23 -6.63
N HIS A 6 -8.35 -11.99 -6.37
CA HIS A 6 -7.16 -11.51 -5.64
C HIS A 6 -6.31 -10.63 -6.56
N GLU A 7 -6.94 -9.63 -7.17
CA GLU A 7 -6.31 -8.73 -8.12
C GLU A 7 -5.64 -7.59 -7.35
N TYR A 8 -4.33 -7.46 -7.53
CA TYR A 8 -3.55 -6.41 -6.91
C TYR A 8 -2.60 -5.79 -7.94
N THR A 9 -2.41 -4.48 -7.83
CA THR A 9 -1.42 -3.77 -8.67
C THR A 9 -0.09 -3.70 -7.94
N LEU A 10 0.99 -4.09 -8.60
CA LEU A 10 2.35 -3.98 -8.04
C LEU A 10 3.00 -2.62 -8.35
N ALA A 11 3.89 -2.17 -7.45
CA ALA A 11 4.76 -1.01 -7.69
C ALA A 11 6.18 -1.20 -7.12
N GLY A 12 7.20 -0.87 -7.91
CA GLY A 12 8.61 -0.93 -7.52
C GLY A 12 9.25 -2.31 -7.62
N PHE A 13 8.64 -3.25 -8.35
CA PHE A 13 9.20 -4.57 -8.63
C PHE A 13 9.98 -4.62 -9.94
N SER A 14 9.33 -4.28 -11.06
CA SER A 14 9.90 -4.21 -12.41
C SER A 14 8.89 -3.53 -13.33
N GLU A 15 9.35 -2.70 -14.28
CA GLU A 15 8.49 -1.92 -15.19
C GLU A 15 7.49 -2.77 -15.99
N GLU A 16 7.80 -4.05 -16.25
CA GLU A 16 6.90 -4.97 -16.96
C GLU A 16 5.66 -5.39 -16.14
N VAL A 17 5.81 -5.49 -14.82
CA VAL A 17 4.75 -5.94 -13.89
C VAL A 17 4.16 -4.79 -13.08
N ASP A 18 4.91 -3.71 -12.92
CA ASP A 18 4.47 -2.51 -12.26
C ASP A 18 3.29 -1.90 -13.02
N ARG A 19 2.28 -1.40 -12.29
CA ARG A 19 1.04 -0.81 -12.85
C ARG A 19 0.15 -1.79 -13.62
N ARG A 20 0.42 -3.09 -13.55
CA ARG A 20 -0.51 -4.12 -14.03
C ARG A 20 -1.25 -4.78 -12.87
N PRO A 21 -2.57 -4.99 -12.99
CA PRO A 21 -3.29 -5.85 -12.07
C PRO A 21 -2.81 -7.29 -12.26
N LEU A 22 -2.37 -7.93 -11.18
CA LEU A 22 -1.99 -9.33 -11.14
C LEU A 22 -2.94 -10.08 -10.21
N VAL A 23 -3.38 -11.25 -10.66
CA VAL A 23 -4.20 -12.14 -9.84
C VAL A 23 -3.30 -13.07 -9.06
N PHE A 24 -3.36 -12.98 -7.74
CA PHE A 24 -2.61 -13.85 -6.85
C PHE A 24 -3.38 -15.15 -6.59
N VAL A 25 -2.64 -16.26 -6.48
CA VAL A 25 -3.22 -17.57 -6.17
C VAL A 25 -3.86 -17.56 -4.78
N GLU A 26 -3.18 -16.91 -3.82
CA GLU A 26 -3.64 -16.73 -2.46
C GLU A 26 -3.89 -15.24 -2.17
N PRO A 27 -4.85 -14.91 -1.28
CA PRO A 27 -5.07 -13.53 -0.88
C PRO A 27 -3.82 -12.96 -0.22
N LEU A 28 -3.45 -11.74 -0.59
CA LEU A 28 -2.34 -11.06 0.06
C LEU A 28 -2.76 -10.58 1.46
N PRO A 29 -1.89 -10.71 2.47
CA PRO A 29 -2.16 -10.14 3.76
C PRO A 29 -2.24 -8.61 3.63
N SER A 30 -3.15 -7.98 4.38
CA SER A 30 -3.33 -6.52 4.37
C SER A 30 -2.03 -5.75 4.69
N ALA A 31 -1.13 -6.34 5.46
CA ALA A 31 0.21 -5.82 5.75
C ALA A 31 1.17 -5.75 4.53
N LYS A 32 0.74 -6.22 3.36
CA LYS A 32 1.48 -6.14 2.08
C LYS A 32 0.84 -5.17 1.09
N VAL A 33 -0.27 -4.55 1.46
CA VAL A 33 -1.03 -3.65 0.60
C VAL A 33 -1.01 -2.26 1.22
N CYS A 34 -0.73 -1.24 0.40
CA CYS A 34 -0.85 0.14 0.84
C CYS A 34 -2.31 0.43 1.21
N SER A 35 -2.54 0.85 2.45
CA SER A 35 -3.87 1.10 2.98
C SER A 35 -4.55 2.32 2.33
N ALA A 36 -3.80 3.26 1.75
CA ALA A 36 -4.35 4.41 1.03
C ALA A 36 -4.73 4.13 -0.43
N CYS A 37 -3.87 3.43 -1.19
CA CYS A 37 -4.05 3.30 -2.64
C CYS A 37 -4.27 1.87 -3.13
N GLY A 38 -4.22 0.86 -2.26
CA GLY A 38 -4.46 -0.55 -2.62
C GLY A 38 -3.34 -1.21 -3.45
N ILE A 39 -2.28 -0.48 -3.75
CA ILE A 39 -1.10 -1.00 -4.46
C ILE A 39 -0.24 -1.82 -3.51
N VAL A 40 0.41 -2.85 -4.02
CA VAL A 40 1.39 -3.68 -3.33
C VAL A 40 2.78 -3.18 -3.73
N PRO A 41 3.41 -2.31 -2.93
CA PRO A 41 4.75 -1.85 -3.23
C PRO A 41 5.79 -2.88 -2.80
N LYS A 42 6.99 -2.81 -3.36
CA LYS A 42 8.14 -3.60 -2.89
C LYS A 42 8.51 -3.31 -1.43
N VAL A 43 8.31 -2.06 -0.99
CA VAL A 43 8.58 -1.59 0.37
C VAL A 43 7.34 -0.86 0.88
N LEU A 44 6.91 -1.22 2.09
CA LEU A 44 5.88 -0.53 2.85
C LEU A 44 6.50 0.11 4.09
N ASP A 45 6.11 1.34 4.35
CA ASP A 45 6.38 2.04 5.58
C ASP A 45 5.18 1.88 6.51
N LEU A 46 5.44 1.44 7.74
CA LEU A 46 4.43 1.28 8.79
C LEU A 46 4.39 2.56 9.63
N LEU A 47 3.22 3.19 9.70
CA LEU A 47 3.01 4.31 10.61
C LEU A 47 2.66 3.83 12.03
N PRO A 48 2.95 4.64 13.06
CA PRO A 48 2.52 4.44 14.45
C PRO A 48 1.04 4.10 14.64
N CYS A 49 0.16 4.58 13.75
CA CYS A 49 -1.26 4.24 13.75
C CYS A 49 -1.58 2.79 13.31
N GLY A 50 -0.59 2.04 12.84
CA GLY A 50 -0.75 0.65 12.38
C GLY A 50 -1.05 0.50 10.88
N HIS A 51 -1.09 1.60 10.13
CA HIS A 51 -1.37 1.60 8.70
C HIS A 51 -0.09 1.49 7.85
N PHE A 52 -0.18 0.78 6.73
CA PHE A 52 0.93 0.54 5.81
C PHE A 52 0.81 1.43 4.58
N PHE A 53 1.87 2.15 4.22
CA PHE A 53 1.89 3.04 3.06
C PHE A 53 3.02 2.71 2.10
N CYS A 54 2.76 2.80 0.81
CA CYS A 54 3.83 2.82 -0.18
C CYS A 54 4.62 4.12 -0.08
N LYS A 55 5.88 4.12 -0.52
CA LYS A 55 6.77 5.29 -0.49
C LYS A 55 6.10 6.57 -1.03
N GLN A 56 5.34 6.48 -2.12
CA GLN A 56 4.66 7.64 -2.72
C GLN A 56 3.50 8.16 -1.85
N CYS A 57 2.76 7.28 -1.18
CA CYS A 57 1.73 7.72 -0.24
C CYS A 57 2.37 8.27 1.04
N TYR A 58 3.40 7.62 1.55
CA TYR A 58 4.15 8.07 2.72
C TYR A 58 4.75 9.48 2.53
N ASP A 59 5.37 9.73 1.37
CA ASP A 59 5.95 11.05 1.02
C ASP A 59 4.87 12.15 1.00
N GLN A 60 3.64 11.81 0.61
CA GLN A 60 2.50 12.72 0.69
C GLN A 60 1.93 12.90 2.11
N CYS A 61 2.16 11.95 3.01
CA CYS A 61 1.76 12.04 4.41
C CYS A 61 2.69 12.98 5.20
N GLU A 62 3.95 13.11 4.76
CA GLU A 62 4.90 14.04 5.32
C GLU A 62 4.55 15.47 4.87
N HIS A 63 4.00 16.26 5.79
CA HIS A 63 3.75 17.68 5.54
C HIS A 63 4.42 18.50 6.64
N SER A 64 5.36 19.37 6.23
CA SER A 64 6.07 20.28 7.16
C SER A 64 6.80 19.59 8.31
N GLY A 65 7.29 18.36 8.10
CA GLY A 65 8.03 17.58 9.11
C GLY A 65 7.14 16.82 10.11
N GLN A 66 5.83 16.84 9.92
CA GLN A 66 4.89 15.99 10.64
C GLN A 66 4.30 14.97 9.68
N ILE A 67 4.19 13.72 10.13
CA ILE A 67 3.56 12.66 9.36
C ILE A 67 2.11 12.57 9.84
N THR A 68 1.15 12.82 8.96
CA THR A 68 -0.26 12.65 9.29
C THR A 68 -0.81 11.46 8.53
N CYS A 69 -1.42 10.51 9.24
CA CYS A 69 -2.08 9.38 8.58
C CYS A 69 -3.28 9.90 7.77
N PRO A 70 -3.35 9.69 6.44
CA PRO A 70 -4.47 10.16 5.64
C PRO A 70 -5.76 9.36 5.84
N LEU A 71 -5.68 8.24 6.58
CA LEU A 71 -6.82 7.38 6.89
C LEU A 71 -7.49 7.79 8.21
N ASP A 72 -6.70 7.97 9.27
CA ASP A 72 -7.21 8.39 10.59
C ASP A 72 -7.26 9.92 10.77
N GLY A 73 -6.41 10.66 10.05
CA GLY A 73 -6.18 12.09 10.30
C GLY A 73 -5.32 12.37 11.54
N ASP A 74 -4.86 11.32 12.25
CA ASP A 74 -3.98 11.45 13.41
C ASP A 74 -2.53 11.72 13.00
N THR A 75 -1.88 12.62 13.73
CA THR A 75 -0.44 12.86 13.63
C THR A 75 0.32 11.69 14.24
N CYS A 76 1.23 11.13 13.45
CA CYS A 76 2.03 9.96 13.75
C CYS A 76 3.47 10.35 14.09
#